data_AF-A0A671MSS5-F1
#
_entry.id   AF-A0A671MSS5-F1
#
_cell.length_a   1.000
_cell.length_b   1.000
_cell.length_c   1.000
_cell.angle_alpha   90.00
_cell.angle_beta   90.00
_cell.angle_gamma   90.00
#
_symmetry.space_group_name_H-M   'P 1'
#
loop_
_entity.id
_entity.type
_entity.pdbx_description
1 polymer ?
#
loop_
_entity_poly.entity_id
_entity_poly.type
_entity_poly.pdbx_seq_one_letter_code
_entity_poly.pdbx_strand_id
1 'polypeptide(L)'
;MTQTPAPAPAPPASELHKAASVDNCSPLLMRAAALRAQEELEDQTWYHGEMSRRQAEKLLLHDGDFLVRKSSTNPGSYVLTGMHHGLAKHLLLVDPEGTVRAMSP
;
A
#
# COMPACT_ATOMS: atom_id res chain seq x y z
N MET A 1 -25.76 -57.63 -49.73
CA MET A 1 -25.88 -56.39 -48.95
C MET A 1 -24.47 -55.88 -48.65
N THR A 2 -24.04 -54.78 -49.26
CA THR A 2 -22.94 -53.89 -48.78
C THR A 2 -22.89 -52.71 -49.75
N GLN A 3 -23.59 -51.61 -49.48
CA GLN A 3 -23.30 -50.50 -48.57
C GLN A 3 -22.14 -49.60 -49.04
N THR A 4 -22.54 -48.46 -49.61
CA THR A 4 -21.75 -47.24 -49.84
C THR A 4 -21.43 -46.54 -48.52
N PRO A 5 -20.20 -46.04 -48.28
CA PRO A 5 -19.96 -45.12 -47.18
C PRO A 5 -20.16 -43.65 -47.58
N ALA A 6 -20.83 -42.89 -46.71
CA ALA A 6 -21.06 -41.45 -46.78
C ALA A 6 -19.83 -40.65 -46.30
N PRO A 7 -19.67 -39.36 -46.70
CA PRO A 7 -18.53 -38.55 -46.29
C PRO A 7 -18.64 -38.04 -44.83
N ALA A 8 -17.50 -37.91 -44.17
CA ALA A 8 -17.34 -37.54 -42.76
C ALA A 8 -17.65 -36.05 -42.48
N PRO A 9 -18.11 -35.70 -41.27
CA PRO A 9 -18.31 -34.31 -40.86
C PRO A 9 -17.00 -33.63 -40.42
N ALA A 10 -16.86 -32.33 -40.73
CA ALA A 10 -15.76 -31.47 -40.30
C ALA A 10 -15.81 -31.19 -38.77
N PRO A 11 -14.65 -30.91 -38.12
CA PRO A 11 -14.59 -30.68 -36.68
C PRO A 11 -15.21 -29.33 -36.27
N PRO A 12 -15.80 -29.21 -35.07
CA PRO A 12 -16.34 -27.96 -34.58
C PRO A 12 -15.24 -26.97 -34.15
N ALA A 13 -15.55 -25.70 -34.36
CA ALA A 13 -14.71 -24.55 -34.07
C ALA A 13 -14.42 -24.38 -32.58
N SER A 14 -13.25 -23.81 -32.32
CA SER A 14 -12.67 -23.42 -31.04
C SER A 14 -13.62 -22.62 -30.13
N GLU A 15 -14.02 -23.19 -29.01
CA GLU A 15 -14.59 -22.52 -27.83
C GLU A 15 -14.16 -23.34 -26.60
N LEU A 16 -13.67 -22.83 -25.47
CA LEU A 16 -13.66 -21.49 -24.90
C LEU A 16 -12.34 -21.41 -24.09
N HIS A 17 -11.62 -20.30 -24.20
CA HIS A 17 -10.45 -20.04 -23.39
C HIS A 17 -10.81 -20.13 -21.91
N LYS A 18 -10.16 -21.03 -21.16
CA LYS A 18 -10.18 -20.99 -19.70
C LYS A 18 -9.40 -19.75 -19.29
N ALA A 19 -10.10 -18.62 -19.21
CA ALA A 19 -9.64 -17.44 -18.49
C ALA A 19 -9.56 -17.83 -17.01
N ALA A 20 -8.47 -18.50 -16.62
CA ALA A 20 -8.01 -18.42 -15.25
C ALA A 20 -7.57 -16.97 -15.07
N SER A 21 -8.50 -16.16 -14.57
CA SER A 21 -8.31 -14.80 -14.09
C SER A 21 -7.05 -14.77 -13.21
N VAL A 22 -5.95 -14.28 -13.79
CA VAL A 22 -4.66 -14.14 -13.09
C VAL A 22 -4.59 -12.85 -12.28
N ASP A 23 -5.57 -11.96 -12.39
CA ASP A 23 -5.50 -10.63 -11.78
C ASP A 23 -6.79 -10.32 -11.03
N ASN A 24 -7.01 -10.99 -9.91
CA ASN A 24 -7.95 -10.47 -8.91
C ASN A 24 -7.25 -10.42 -7.56
N CYS A 25 -6.33 -9.45 -7.41
CA CYS A 25 -6.08 -8.86 -6.10
C CYS A 25 -7.40 -8.26 -5.62
N SER A 26 -8.25 -9.09 -5.01
CA SER A 26 -9.54 -8.65 -4.51
C SER A 26 -9.31 -7.46 -3.57
N PRO A 27 -10.16 -6.41 -3.63
CA PRO A 27 -10.03 -5.25 -2.74
C PRO A 27 -9.93 -5.64 -1.25
N LEU A 28 -10.52 -6.78 -0.88
CA LEU A 28 -10.45 -7.35 0.45
C LEU A 28 -9.04 -7.86 0.81
N LEU A 29 -8.35 -8.52 -0.11
CA LEU A 29 -6.97 -8.98 0.11
C LEU A 29 -6.02 -7.80 0.27
N MET A 30 -6.16 -6.77 -0.56
CA MET A 30 -5.36 -5.54 -0.44
C MET A 30 -5.64 -4.81 0.88
N ARG A 31 -6.91 -4.76 1.31
CA ARG A 31 -7.29 -4.17 2.59
C ARG A 31 -6.75 -4.97 3.78
N ALA A 32 -6.79 -6.29 3.70
CA ALA A 32 -6.19 -7.16 4.72
C ALA A 32 -4.67 -6.95 4.81
N ALA A 33 -3.98 -6.81 3.67
CA ALA A 33 -2.55 -6.50 3.66
C ALA A 33 -2.24 -5.14 4.29
N ALA A 34 -3.03 -4.10 3.98
CA ALA A 34 -2.88 -2.77 4.57
C ALA A 34 -3.11 -2.77 6.09
N LEU A 35 -4.06 -3.56 6.60
CA LEU A 35 -4.30 -3.69 8.03
C LEU A 35 -3.11 -4.35 8.75
N ARG A 36 -2.55 -5.42 8.18
CA ARG A 36 -1.35 -6.06 8.74
C ARG A 36 -0.14 -5.13 8.76
N ALA A 37 0.09 -4.42 7.66
CA ALA A 37 1.17 -3.43 7.60
C ALA A 37 0.98 -2.29 8.62
N GLN A 38 -0.27 -1.90 8.90
CA GLN A 38 -0.55 -0.95 9.97
C GLN A 38 -0.22 -1.54 11.35
N GLU A 39 -0.65 -2.76 11.64
CA GLU A 39 -0.34 -3.44 12.92
C GLU A 39 1.17 -3.54 13.16
N GLU A 40 1.93 -3.97 12.16
CA GLU A 40 3.40 -4.03 12.22
C GLU A 40 4.05 -2.66 12.51
N LEU A 41 3.44 -1.57 12.03
CA LEU A 41 3.90 -0.20 12.25
C LEU A 41 3.53 0.30 13.66
N GLU A 42 2.33 -0.01 14.16
CA GLU A 42 1.88 0.38 15.50
C GLU A 42 2.74 -0.31 16.60
N ASP A 43 3.34 -1.47 16.31
CA ASP A 43 4.27 -2.17 17.22
C ASP A 43 5.68 -1.52 17.28
N GLN A 44 5.98 -0.57 16.42
CA GLN A 44 7.29 0.07 16.38
C GLN A 44 7.41 1.16 17.44
N THR A 45 8.42 1.06 18.30
CA THR A 45 8.65 2.05 19.38
C THR A 45 8.95 3.46 18.88
N TRP A 46 9.40 3.60 17.64
CA TRP A 46 9.71 4.87 16.99
C TRP A 46 8.50 5.48 16.26
N TYR A 47 7.38 4.76 16.19
CA TYR A 47 6.15 5.22 15.56
C TYR A 47 5.13 5.63 16.61
N HIS A 48 4.54 6.81 16.43
CA HIS A 48 3.70 7.46 17.45
C HIS A 48 2.26 7.73 16.98
N GLY A 49 1.81 7.05 15.92
CA GLY A 49 0.45 7.24 15.41
C GLY A 49 0.17 8.67 14.95
N GLU A 50 -1.07 9.12 15.13
CA GLU A 50 -1.45 10.51 14.86
C GLU A 50 -0.89 11.44 15.93
N MET A 51 -0.02 12.35 15.52
CA MET A 51 0.63 13.29 16.43
C MET A 51 0.87 14.62 15.74
N SER A 52 0.69 15.73 16.48
CA SER A 52 0.99 17.06 15.95
C SER A 52 2.50 17.32 15.87
N ARG A 53 2.89 18.26 15.01
CA ARG A 53 4.29 18.71 14.89
C ARG A 53 4.88 19.11 16.26
N ARG A 54 4.14 19.92 17.03
CA ARG A 54 4.57 20.44 18.33
C ARG A 54 4.73 19.35 19.39
N GLN A 55 3.88 18.31 19.36
CA GLN A 55 4.04 17.18 20.28
C GLN A 55 5.31 16.39 19.97
N ALA A 56 5.59 16.16 18.68
CA ALA A 56 6.79 15.46 18.27
C ALA A 56 8.07 16.20 18.67
N GLU A 57 8.14 17.51 18.43
CA GLU A 57 9.30 18.34 18.82
C GLU A 57 9.64 18.27 20.31
N LYS A 58 8.62 18.12 21.18
CA LYS A 58 8.82 18.03 22.64
C LYS A 58 9.39 16.67 23.09
N LEU A 59 9.25 15.63 22.27
CA LEU A 59 9.75 14.29 22.58
C LEU A 59 11.21 14.11 22.19
N LEU A 60 11.75 14.98 21.34
CA LEU A 60 13.14 14.91 20.89
C LEU A 60 14.00 15.80 21.79
N LEU A 61 14.93 15.19 22.52
CA LEU A 61 15.75 15.86 23.52
C LEU A 61 17.18 16.04 23.04
N HIS A 62 17.71 15.07 22.30
CA HIS A 62 19.09 15.02 21.87
C HIS A 62 19.20 14.96 20.35
N ASP A 63 20.33 15.45 19.83
CA ASP A 63 20.67 15.27 18.42
C ASP A 63 20.73 13.80 18.05
N GLY A 64 20.04 13.44 16.96
CA GLY A 64 19.86 12.06 16.52
C GLY A 64 18.55 11.43 16.98
N ASP A 65 17.83 12.01 17.95
CA ASP A 65 16.49 11.54 18.31
C ASP A 65 15.56 11.69 17.10
N PHE A 66 14.70 10.69 16.90
CA PHE A 66 13.70 10.72 15.84
C PHE A 66 12.43 9.95 16.21
N LEU A 67 11.35 10.25 15.50
CA LEU A 67 10.11 9.49 15.51
C LEU A 67 9.38 9.64 14.17
N VAL A 68 8.53 8.68 13.85
CA VAL A 68 7.60 8.74 12.71
C VAL A 68 6.18 8.97 13.23
N ARG A 69 5.43 9.83 12.55
CA ARG A 69 4.04 10.14 12.91
C ARG A 69 3.14 10.30 11.68
N LYS A 70 1.86 10.00 11.83
CA LYS A 70 0.80 10.47 10.93
C LYS A 70 0.54 11.95 11.18
N SER A 71 0.45 12.74 10.11
CA SER A 71 0.22 14.17 10.21
C SER A 71 -1.24 14.48 10.55
N SER A 72 -1.47 15.10 11.71
CA SER A 72 -2.82 15.54 12.14
C SER A 72 -3.43 16.62 11.24
N THR A 73 -2.61 17.38 10.49
CA THR A 73 -3.07 18.46 9.60
C THR A 73 -3.12 18.05 8.13
N ASN A 74 -2.51 16.92 7.77
CA ASN A 74 -2.47 16.41 6.40
C ASN A 74 -2.78 14.91 6.46
N PRO A 75 -4.07 14.54 6.47
CA PRO A 75 -4.48 13.14 6.57
C PRO A 75 -3.83 12.28 5.48
N GLY A 76 -3.44 11.06 5.83
CA GLY A 76 -2.76 10.12 4.92
C GLY A 76 -1.26 10.37 4.72
N SER A 77 -0.70 11.43 5.31
CA SER A 77 0.74 11.71 5.24
C SER A 77 1.49 11.17 6.46
N TYR A 78 2.62 10.51 6.22
CA TYR A 78 3.58 10.14 7.26
C TYR A 78 4.76 11.11 7.27
N VAL A 79 5.24 11.45 8.46
CA VAL A 79 6.30 12.43 8.67
C VAL A 79 7.34 11.83 9.61
N LEU A 80 8.59 11.78 9.15
CA LEU A 80 9.75 11.56 10.01
C LEU A 80 10.11 12.91 10.65
N THR A 81 10.10 12.96 11.98
CA THR A 81 10.53 14.12 12.76
C THR A 81 11.81 13.75 13.49
N GLY A 82 12.88 14.53 13.33
CA GLY A 82 14.18 14.24 13.93
C GLY A 82 14.92 15.49 14.39
N MET A 83 15.79 15.36 15.39
CA MET A 83 16.58 16.44 15.96
C MET A 83 17.98 16.43 15.35
N HIS A 84 18.41 17.58 14.82
CA HIS A 84 19.70 17.71 14.18
C HIS A 84 20.30 19.09 14.42
N HIS A 85 21.39 19.15 15.18
CA HIS A 85 22.05 20.37 15.62
C HIS A 85 21.11 21.28 16.44
N GLY A 86 20.36 20.69 17.37
CA GLY A 86 19.39 21.38 18.21
C GLY A 86 18.14 21.90 17.47
N LEU A 87 17.97 21.52 16.20
CA LEU A 87 16.82 21.91 15.38
C LEU A 87 15.99 20.69 15.00
N ALA A 88 14.69 20.78 15.27
CA ALA A 88 13.73 19.80 14.78
C ALA A 88 13.55 19.94 13.26
N LYS A 89 13.71 18.83 12.56
CA LYS A 89 13.50 18.68 11.12
C LYS A 89 12.32 17.75 10.88
N HIS A 90 11.59 18.00 9.80
CA HIS A 90 10.42 17.21 9.43
C HIS A 90 10.48 16.85 7.95
N LEU A 91 10.49 15.56 7.65
CA LEU A 91 10.57 15.02 6.31
C LEU A 91 9.29 14.25 6.01
N LEU A 92 8.64 14.61 4.90
CA LEU A 92 7.47 13.87 4.40
C LEU A 92 7.97 12.53 3.83
N LEU A 93 7.40 11.43 4.31
CA LEU A 93 7.64 10.12 3.75
C LEU A 93 6.64 9.92 2.61
N VAL A 94 7.17 9.79 1.41
CA VAL A 94 6.41 9.57 0.18
C VAL A 94 6.81 8.20 -0.36
N ASP A 95 5.84 7.47 -0.90
CA ASP A 95 6.12 6.21 -1.59
C ASP A 95 7.13 6.45 -2.73
N PRO A 96 7.99 5.46 -3.06
CA PRO A 96 9.02 5.60 -4.09
C PRO A 96 8.48 5.95 -5.49
N GLU A 97 7.20 5.66 -5.78
CA GLU A 97 6.52 6.16 -6.99
C GLU A 97 6.17 7.67 -6.94
N GLY A 98 6.51 8.39 -5.87
CA GLY A 98 6.30 9.83 -5.71
C GLY A 98 4.83 10.24 -5.57
N THR A 99 3.91 9.29 -5.45
CA THR A 99 2.48 9.59 -5.35
C THR A 99 2.16 10.02 -3.93
N VAL A 100 2.10 11.33 -3.70
CA VAL A 100 1.33 11.85 -2.57
C VAL A 100 -0.12 11.47 -2.87
N ARG A 101 -0.68 10.50 -2.14
CA ARG A 101 -2.12 10.17 -2.22
C ARG A 101 -2.92 11.35 -1.66
N ALA A 102 -2.95 12.45 -2.41
CA ALA A 102 -3.96 13.47 -2.28
C ALA A 102 -5.26 12.79 -2.71
N MET A 103 -6.09 12.43 -1.74
CA MET A 103 -7.50 12.13 -1.99
C MET A 103 -8.11 13.41 -2.57
N SER A 104 -8.18 13.48 -3.91
CA SER A 104 -8.99 14.48 -4.60
C SER A 104 -10.48 14.05 -4.48
N PRO A 105 -11.41 15.01 -4.36
CA PRO A 105 -12.81 14.79 -3.99
C PRO A 105 -13.64 14.02 -5.01
#